data_AF-A0A7S2N5M1-F1
#
_entry.id   AF-A0A7S2N5M1-F1
#
_cell.length_a   1.000
_cell.length_b   1.000
_cell.length_c   1.000
_cell.angle_alpha   90.00
_cell.angle_beta   90.00
_cell.angle_gamma   90.00
#
_symmetry.space_group_name_H-M   'P 1'
#
loop_
_entity.id
_entity.type
_entity.pdbx_description
1 polymer ?
#
loop_
_entity_poly.entity_id
_entity_poly.type
_entity_poly.pdbx_seq_one_letter_code
_entity_poly.pdbx_strand_id
1 'polypeptide(L)'
;SLFVGLAALALTAAGLGTSADANSALGLDAADAKNRPVSKVITLLKDMLKQLEKEAEDDEAIYDKLACWCTTNDKQKTKAITDAETKIADLTIKIEELTAGSARLNTEIKNHEKEVAGNQASLDQATALRQKQLAEFNAEEKDLLESISALKAAVTVLSKHHGGAMLQLPRGRMLGVATTLQHEMQKHASLLQGVLSPSERRAAQAFVQAPEDYFDATPTFKQSYAPQSGEIFGILKQMKETFESNLSESQKEEMANQKAYEDLKAAKE
;
A
#
# COMPACT_ATOMS: atom_id res chain seq x y z
N SER A 1 -44.95 87.81 20.51
CA SER A 1 -46.25 87.14 20.70
C SER A 1 -46.50 87.01 22.19
N LEU A 2 -47.13 88.04 22.75
CA LEU A 2 -48.46 88.00 23.41
C LEU A 2 -48.40 87.30 24.78
N PHE A 3 -48.33 88.04 25.90
CA PHE A 3 -49.42 88.72 26.64
C PHE A 3 -50.43 87.72 27.26
N VAL A 4 -50.47 87.61 28.60
CA VAL A 4 -51.49 88.21 29.52
C VAL A 4 -52.88 87.61 29.29
N GLY A 5 -53.63 87.06 30.25
CA GLY A 5 -53.76 87.28 31.69
C GLY A 5 -55.28 87.30 32.01
N LEU A 6 -55.70 86.93 33.24
CA LEU A 6 -56.93 87.31 33.97
C LEU A 6 -57.21 86.25 35.06
N ALA A 7 -57.71 86.50 36.26
CA ALA A 7 -57.83 87.66 37.14
C ALA A 7 -58.58 87.20 38.42
N ALA A 8 -58.19 87.77 39.57
CA ALA A 8 -59.01 88.20 40.71
C ALA A 8 -59.86 87.15 41.50
N LEU A 9 -60.18 87.28 42.80
CA LEU A 9 -60.35 88.45 43.66
C LEU A 9 -60.48 88.04 45.16
N ALA A 10 -59.99 88.91 46.06
CA ALA A 10 -60.43 89.19 47.45
C ALA A 10 -60.25 88.12 48.57
N LEU A 11 -59.96 88.44 49.84
CA LEU A 11 -60.07 89.67 50.64
C LEU A 11 -59.14 89.58 51.87
N THR A 12 -58.57 90.71 52.30
CA THR A 12 -57.74 90.88 53.51
C THR A 12 -58.48 91.66 54.61
N ALA A 13 -57.85 91.74 55.80
CA ALA A 13 -58.14 92.59 57.00
C ALA A 13 -58.97 91.88 58.10
N ALA A 14 -58.77 92.07 59.41
CA ALA A 14 -57.83 92.80 60.26
C ALA A 14 -58.10 92.36 61.72
N GLY A 15 -57.21 92.66 62.68
CA GLY A 15 -57.60 92.74 64.10
C GLY A 15 -56.52 92.40 65.12
N LEU A 16 -55.92 93.43 65.72
CA LEU A 16 -55.15 93.39 66.98
C LEU A 16 -56.09 93.16 68.18
N GLY A 17 -55.57 92.54 69.27
CA GLY A 17 -55.93 92.96 70.64
C GLY A 17 -56.24 91.89 71.69
N THR A 18 -55.32 91.76 72.67
CA THR A 18 -55.53 91.62 74.13
C THR A 18 -56.11 90.33 74.76
N SER A 19 -55.19 89.55 75.36
CA SER A 19 -55.15 89.04 76.76
C SER A 19 -56.44 88.66 77.51
N ALA A 20 -56.50 87.41 77.99
CA ALA A 20 -56.89 87.08 79.37
C ALA A 20 -56.38 85.69 79.78
N ASP A 21 -55.51 85.68 80.80
CA ASP A 21 -55.02 84.51 81.51
C ASP A 21 -56.15 83.73 82.20
N ALA A 22 -56.09 82.40 82.11
CA ALA A 22 -56.62 81.52 83.14
C ALA A 22 -55.64 80.36 83.33
N ASN A 23 -54.76 80.58 84.30
CA ASN A 23 -53.79 79.66 84.86
C ASN A 23 -54.46 78.29 85.14
N SER A 24 -54.21 77.29 84.29
CA SER A 24 -54.47 75.89 84.62
C SER A 24 -53.15 75.15 84.63
N ALA A 25 -52.66 74.97 85.86
CA ALA A 25 -51.50 74.19 86.20
C ALA A 25 -51.69 72.74 85.75
N LEU A 26 -51.22 72.42 84.55
CA LEU A 26 -50.81 71.08 84.17
C LEU A 26 -49.47 71.24 83.49
N GLY A 27 -48.40 71.16 84.29
CA GLY A 27 -47.07 70.92 83.77
C GLY A 27 -47.13 69.62 82.95
N LEU A 28 -47.16 69.76 81.63
CA LEU A 28 -46.83 68.69 80.70
C LEU A 28 -45.33 68.46 80.85
N ASP A 29 -44.96 67.70 81.87
CA ASP A 29 -43.64 67.09 81.96
C ASP A 29 -43.48 66.19 80.73
N ALA A 30 -42.71 66.67 79.76
CA ALA A 30 -42.37 65.94 78.54
C ALA A 30 -41.66 64.59 78.82
N ALA A 31 -41.23 64.37 80.07
CA ALA A 31 -40.65 63.12 80.55
C ALA A 31 -41.70 62.00 80.76
N ASP A 32 -42.97 62.31 81.07
CA ASP A 32 -43.99 61.31 81.44
C ASP A 32 -44.88 60.84 80.27
N ALA A 33 -44.80 61.52 79.11
CA ALA A 33 -45.46 61.08 77.88
C ALA A 33 -44.96 59.69 77.39
N LYS A 34 -43.77 59.26 77.84
CA LYS A 34 -43.12 58.00 77.44
C LYS A 34 -43.68 56.74 78.13
N ASN A 35 -44.47 56.84 79.21
CA ASN A 35 -44.83 55.67 80.04
C ASN A 35 -46.35 55.36 80.14
N ARG A 36 -47.18 55.84 79.21
CA ARG A 36 -48.63 55.55 79.18
C ARG A 36 -48.91 54.21 78.47
N PRO A 37 -49.90 53.39 78.93
CA PRO A 37 -50.22 52.08 78.33
C PRO A 37 -50.55 52.12 76.83
N VAL A 38 -51.25 53.17 76.38
CA VAL A 38 -51.58 53.38 74.96
C VAL A 38 -50.33 53.74 74.14
N SER A 39 -49.38 54.48 74.72
CA SER A 39 -48.08 54.75 74.07
C SER A 39 -47.27 53.47 73.85
N LYS A 40 -47.33 52.51 74.78
CA LYS A 40 -46.66 51.19 74.64
C LYS A 40 -47.25 50.35 73.50
N VAL A 41 -48.58 50.35 73.33
CA VAL A 41 -49.25 49.66 72.20
C VAL A 41 -48.90 50.32 70.87
N ILE A 42 -48.84 51.66 70.82
CA ILE A 42 -48.40 52.38 69.63
C ILE A 42 -46.93 52.10 69.31
N THR A 43 -46.05 51.98 70.31
CA THR A 43 -44.65 51.57 70.10
C THR A 43 -44.55 50.14 69.58
N LEU A 44 -45.31 49.19 70.15
CA LEU A 44 -45.34 47.80 69.67
C LEU A 44 -45.84 47.71 68.22
N LEU A 45 -46.90 48.43 67.86
CA LEU A 45 -47.41 48.47 66.48
C LEU A 45 -46.40 49.11 65.52
N LYS A 46 -45.66 50.13 65.96
CA LYS A 46 -44.57 50.74 65.16
C LYS A 46 -43.37 49.80 65.00
N ASP A 47 -43.04 49.02 66.02
CA ASP A 47 -41.97 48.01 65.95
C ASP A 47 -42.38 46.84 65.04
N MET A 48 -43.62 46.37 65.12
CA MET A 48 -44.17 45.38 64.18
C MET A 48 -44.21 45.90 62.74
N LEU A 49 -44.55 47.18 62.54
CA LEU A 49 -44.54 47.80 61.21
C LEU A 49 -43.12 47.89 60.64
N LYS A 50 -42.13 48.30 61.45
CA LYS A 50 -40.71 48.27 61.07
C LYS A 50 -40.20 46.85 60.79
N GLN A 51 -40.66 45.88 61.56
CA GLN A 51 -40.27 44.49 61.38
C GLN A 51 -40.85 43.92 60.09
N LEU A 52 -42.10 44.23 59.77
CA LEU A 52 -42.74 43.90 58.48
C LEU A 52 -42.06 44.60 57.29
N GLU A 53 -41.71 45.88 57.42
CA GLU A 53 -40.97 46.62 56.38
C GLU A 53 -39.59 45.98 56.14
N LYS A 54 -38.89 45.60 57.21
CA LYS A 54 -37.60 44.90 57.10
C LYS A 54 -37.73 43.49 56.51
N GLU A 55 -38.72 42.72 56.93
CA GLU A 55 -39.00 41.40 56.37
C GLU A 55 -39.37 41.49 54.88
N ALA A 56 -40.12 42.52 54.48
CA ALA A 56 -40.43 42.78 53.07
C ALA A 56 -39.18 43.11 52.24
N GLU A 57 -38.28 43.97 52.74
CA GLU A 57 -37.00 44.28 52.08
C GLU A 57 -36.08 43.05 51.98
N ASP A 58 -35.99 42.26 53.07
CA ASP A 58 -35.18 41.03 53.11
C ASP A 58 -35.75 39.96 52.15
N ASP A 59 -37.08 39.79 52.09
CA ASP A 59 -37.76 38.87 51.17
C ASP A 59 -37.59 39.30 49.70
N GLU A 60 -37.70 40.60 49.39
CA GLU A 60 -37.46 41.13 48.03
C GLU A 60 -36.01 40.86 47.59
N ALA A 61 -35.03 41.10 48.47
CA ALA A 61 -33.62 40.82 48.18
C ALA A 61 -33.32 39.31 48.02
N ILE A 62 -33.99 38.44 48.77
CA ILE A 62 -33.87 36.98 48.62
C ILE A 62 -34.52 36.54 47.31
N TYR A 63 -35.72 37.04 47.00
CA TYR A 63 -36.43 36.73 45.76
C TYR A 63 -35.60 37.10 44.53
N ASP A 64 -35.01 38.30 44.51
CA ASP A 64 -34.14 38.75 43.42
C ASP A 64 -32.90 37.87 43.25
N LYS A 65 -32.26 37.46 44.35
CA LYS A 65 -31.14 36.52 44.31
C LYS A 65 -31.56 35.15 43.78
N LEU A 66 -32.73 34.65 44.21
CA LEU A 66 -33.24 33.36 43.77
C LEU A 66 -33.62 33.41 42.29
N ALA A 67 -34.27 34.47 41.83
CA ALA A 67 -34.63 34.69 40.43
C ALA A 67 -33.38 34.82 39.54
N CYS A 68 -32.36 35.56 39.99
CA CYS A 68 -31.08 35.66 39.30
C CYS A 68 -30.35 34.31 39.25
N TRP A 69 -30.37 33.55 40.35
CA TRP A 69 -29.78 32.21 40.41
C TRP A 69 -30.49 31.23 39.48
N CYS A 70 -31.83 31.19 39.50
CA CYS A 70 -32.64 30.36 38.62
C CYS A 70 -32.36 30.69 37.15
N THR A 71 -32.45 31.97 36.76
CA THR A 71 -32.23 32.38 35.36
C THR A 71 -30.80 32.12 34.87
N THR A 72 -29.79 32.31 35.74
CA THR A 72 -28.39 32.06 35.39
C THR A 72 -28.10 30.56 35.26
N ASN A 73 -28.56 29.76 36.23
CA ASN A 73 -28.37 28.31 36.19
C ASN A 73 -29.16 27.69 35.04
N ASP A 74 -30.39 28.12 34.80
CA ASP A 74 -31.22 27.60 33.72
C ASP A 74 -30.55 27.83 32.36
N LYS A 75 -30.00 29.03 32.12
CA LYS A 75 -29.18 29.31 30.93
C LYS A 75 -27.94 28.43 30.83
N GLN A 76 -27.17 28.32 31.91
CA GLN A 76 -25.93 27.53 31.92
C GLN A 76 -26.19 26.04 31.70
N LYS A 77 -27.22 25.48 32.37
CA LYS A 77 -27.60 24.07 32.25
C LYS A 77 -28.20 23.78 30.89
N THR A 78 -29.08 24.64 30.38
CA THR A 78 -29.64 24.50 29.02
C THR A 78 -28.52 24.48 27.99
N LYS A 79 -27.56 25.41 28.07
CA LYS A 79 -26.39 25.42 27.19
C LYS A 79 -25.53 24.15 27.33
N ALA A 80 -25.24 23.73 28.55
CA ALA A 80 -24.46 22.53 28.79
C ALA A 80 -25.14 21.26 28.24
N ILE A 81 -26.47 21.19 28.32
CA ILE A 81 -27.27 20.11 27.72
C ILE A 81 -27.14 20.15 26.20
N THR A 82 -27.31 21.30 25.57
CA THR A 82 -27.20 21.42 24.10
C THR A 82 -25.79 21.09 23.59
N ASP A 83 -24.76 21.57 24.30
CA ASP A 83 -23.36 21.25 24.00
C ASP A 83 -23.09 19.74 24.14
N ALA A 84 -23.64 19.10 25.19
CA ALA A 84 -23.52 17.66 25.41
C ALA A 84 -24.28 16.84 24.36
N GLU A 85 -25.50 17.22 23.99
CA GLU A 85 -26.30 16.59 22.94
C GLU A 85 -25.59 16.65 21.58
N THR A 86 -25.03 17.82 21.23
CA THR A 86 -24.23 18.00 20.01
C THR A 86 -23.02 17.05 20.03
N LYS A 87 -22.31 16.97 21.17
CA LYS A 87 -21.14 16.09 21.30
C LYS A 87 -21.50 14.61 21.25
N ILE A 88 -22.67 14.22 21.77
CA ILE A 88 -23.19 12.85 21.66
C ILE A 88 -23.45 12.51 20.19
N ALA A 89 -24.09 13.41 19.45
CA ALA A 89 -24.33 13.22 18.02
C ALA A 89 -23.02 13.07 17.24
N ASP A 90 -22.04 13.97 17.46
CA ASP A 90 -20.73 13.92 16.81
C ASP A 90 -19.97 12.62 17.13
N LEU A 91 -19.98 12.19 18.40
CA LEU A 91 -19.32 10.95 18.82
C LEU A 91 -20.02 9.72 18.23
N THR A 92 -21.34 9.74 18.10
CA THR A 92 -22.11 8.66 17.47
C THR A 92 -21.73 8.50 16.00
N ILE A 93 -21.68 9.60 15.24
CA ILE A 93 -21.23 9.61 13.84
C ILE A 93 -19.80 9.06 13.73
N LYS A 94 -18.89 9.50 14.60
CA LYS A 94 -17.50 8.99 14.62
C LYS A 94 -17.42 7.50 14.93
N ILE A 95 -18.26 6.99 15.84
CA ILE A 95 -18.31 5.55 16.14
C ILE A 95 -18.75 4.77 14.90
N GLU A 96 -19.77 5.24 14.18
CA GLU A 96 -20.24 4.60 12.95
C GLU A 96 -19.17 4.62 11.86
N GLU A 97 -18.50 5.76 11.64
CA GLU A 97 -17.40 5.91 10.68
C GLU A 97 -16.23 4.96 11.01
N LEU A 98 -15.78 4.93 12.26
CA LEU A 98 -14.69 4.05 12.70
C LEU A 98 -15.08 2.58 12.63
N THR A 99 -16.33 2.23 12.91
CA THR A 99 -16.84 0.86 12.80
C THR A 99 -16.87 0.41 11.34
N ALA A 100 -17.36 1.25 10.43
CA ALA A 100 -17.32 0.99 8.99
C ALA A 100 -15.88 0.88 8.46
N GLY A 101 -14.99 1.78 8.91
CA GLY A 101 -13.57 1.74 8.59
C GLY A 101 -12.89 0.45 9.06
N SER A 102 -13.17 0.01 10.28
CA SER A 102 -12.68 -1.26 10.84
C SER A 102 -13.17 -2.46 10.03
N ALA A 103 -14.44 -2.50 9.65
CA ALA A 103 -14.99 -3.59 8.83
C ALA A 103 -14.34 -3.64 7.42
N ARG A 104 -14.13 -2.47 6.80
CA ARG A 104 -13.43 -2.35 5.52
C ARG A 104 -11.99 -2.86 5.64
N LEU A 105 -11.23 -2.35 6.60
CA LEU A 105 -9.83 -2.74 6.81
C LEU A 105 -9.69 -4.24 7.10
N ASN A 106 -10.58 -4.83 7.89
CA ASN A 106 -10.57 -6.28 8.13
C ASN A 106 -10.80 -7.11 6.86
N THR A 107 -11.61 -6.60 5.92
CA THR A 107 -11.84 -7.26 4.63
C THR A 107 -10.62 -7.12 3.72
N GLU A 108 -10.02 -5.93 3.67
CA GLU A 108 -8.80 -5.66 2.92
C GLU A 108 -7.64 -6.53 3.42
N ILE A 109 -7.45 -6.64 4.74
CA ILE A 109 -6.44 -7.53 5.35
C ILE A 109 -6.64 -8.97 4.87
N LYS A 110 -7.86 -9.51 4.95
CA LYS A 110 -8.14 -10.90 4.51
C LYS A 110 -7.90 -11.10 3.02
N ASN A 111 -8.15 -10.08 2.19
CA ASN A 111 -7.88 -10.16 0.76
C ASN A 111 -6.38 -10.11 0.49
N HIS A 112 -5.65 -9.20 1.11
CA HIS A 112 -4.19 -9.10 0.99
C HIS A 112 -3.48 -10.34 1.52
N GLU A 113 -3.93 -10.95 2.63
CA GLU A 113 -3.40 -12.23 3.11
C GLU A 113 -3.52 -13.35 2.07
N LYS A 114 -4.65 -13.41 1.34
CA LYS A 114 -4.83 -14.37 0.24
C LYS A 114 -3.95 -14.06 -0.96
N GLU A 115 -3.81 -12.79 -1.32
CA GLU A 115 -2.93 -12.35 -2.40
C GLU A 115 -1.48 -12.68 -2.11
N VAL A 116 -1.01 -12.42 -0.89
CA VAL A 116 0.34 -12.77 -0.42
C VAL A 116 0.55 -14.29 -0.48
N ALA A 117 -0.40 -15.08 0.03
CA ALA A 117 -0.29 -16.55 -0.04
C ALA A 117 -0.25 -17.06 -1.49
N GLY A 118 -1.06 -16.49 -2.39
CA GLY A 118 -1.07 -16.84 -3.81
C GLY A 118 0.22 -16.43 -4.54
N ASN A 119 0.76 -15.25 -4.21
CA ASN A 119 2.02 -14.77 -4.76
C ASN A 119 3.20 -15.63 -4.29
N GLN A 120 3.25 -16.00 -3.01
CA GLN A 120 4.28 -16.89 -2.49
C GLN A 120 4.24 -18.26 -3.17
N ALA A 121 3.05 -18.86 -3.32
CA ALA A 121 2.92 -20.14 -4.02
C ALA A 121 3.37 -20.04 -5.49
N SER A 122 3.08 -18.92 -6.16
CA SER A 122 3.54 -18.67 -7.53
C SER A 122 5.07 -18.53 -7.60
N LEU A 123 5.67 -17.83 -6.63
CA LEU A 123 7.13 -17.67 -6.53
C LEU A 123 7.83 -19.01 -6.28
N ASP A 124 7.28 -19.85 -5.41
CA ASP A 124 7.84 -21.16 -5.11
C ASP A 124 7.81 -22.06 -6.36
N GLN A 125 6.69 -22.06 -7.09
CA GLN A 125 6.56 -22.80 -8.35
C GLN A 125 7.53 -22.28 -9.42
N ALA A 126 7.62 -20.96 -9.60
CA ALA A 126 8.55 -20.35 -10.54
C ALA A 126 10.01 -20.67 -10.18
N THR A 127 10.34 -20.67 -8.89
CA THR A 127 11.68 -20.99 -8.39
C THR A 127 12.04 -22.45 -8.64
N ALA A 128 11.11 -23.38 -8.37
CA ALA A 128 11.31 -24.80 -8.65
C ALA A 128 11.51 -25.07 -10.14
N LEU A 129 10.71 -24.42 -11.00
CA LEU A 129 10.85 -24.50 -12.45
C LEU A 129 12.20 -23.93 -12.90
N ARG A 130 12.59 -22.77 -12.38
CA ARG A 130 13.86 -22.11 -12.70
C ARG A 130 15.05 -22.99 -12.34
N GLN A 131 15.04 -23.62 -11.18
CA GLN A 131 16.09 -24.56 -10.75
C GLN A 131 16.19 -25.76 -11.69
N LYS A 132 15.04 -26.32 -12.11
CA LYS A 132 15.00 -27.43 -13.06
C LYS A 132 15.56 -27.02 -14.43
N GLN A 133 15.10 -25.88 -14.97
CA GLN A 133 15.57 -25.34 -16.25
C GLN A 133 17.06 -25.02 -16.22
N LEU A 134 17.57 -24.44 -15.12
CA LEU A 134 19.00 -24.17 -14.96
C LEU A 134 19.83 -25.46 -14.96
N ALA A 135 19.34 -26.50 -14.29
CA ALA A 135 20.01 -27.79 -14.26
C ALA A 135 20.04 -28.46 -15.65
N GLU A 136 18.93 -28.41 -16.38
CA GLU A 136 18.83 -28.90 -17.76
C GLU A 136 19.76 -28.10 -18.69
N PHE A 137 19.72 -26.77 -18.62
CA PHE A 137 20.60 -25.89 -19.39
C PHE A 137 22.09 -26.18 -19.14
N ASN A 138 22.52 -26.27 -17.89
CA ASN A 138 23.93 -26.55 -17.56
C ASN A 138 24.39 -27.92 -18.08
N ALA A 139 23.50 -28.93 -18.05
CA ALA A 139 23.79 -30.25 -18.58
C ALA A 139 23.93 -30.22 -20.10
N GLU A 140 23.00 -29.55 -20.80
CA GLU A 140 23.02 -29.38 -22.25
C GLU A 140 24.20 -28.52 -22.73
N GLU A 141 24.49 -27.41 -22.04
CA GLU A 141 25.63 -26.54 -22.33
C GLU A 141 26.95 -27.32 -22.25
N LYS A 142 27.14 -28.08 -21.16
CA LYS A 142 28.32 -28.93 -21.00
C LYS A 142 28.43 -29.94 -22.15
N ASP A 143 27.31 -30.59 -22.48
CA ASP A 143 27.29 -31.60 -23.53
C ASP A 143 27.62 -31.04 -24.90
N LEU A 144 27.04 -29.89 -25.25
CA LEU A 144 27.32 -29.17 -26.49
C LEU A 144 28.77 -28.69 -26.54
N LEU A 145 29.34 -28.20 -25.44
CA LEU A 145 30.75 -27.79 -25.40
C LEU A 145 31.70 -28.97 -25.63
N GLU A 146 31.44 -30.12 -25.02
CA GLU A 146 32.21 -31.36 -25.25
C GLU A 146 32.10 -31.81 -26.71
N SER A 147 30.88 -31.79 -27.27
CA SER A 147 30.58 -32.13 -28.66
C SER A 147 31.29 -31.18 -29.66
N ILE A 148 31.23 -29.86 -29.41
CA ILE A 148 31.93 -28.84 -30.22
C ILE A 148 33.44 -29.05 -30.17
N SER A 149 33.99 -29.37 -29.00
CA SER A 149 35.42 -29.65 -28.84
C SER A 149 35.86 -30.88 -29.65
N ALA A 150 35.07 -31.96 -29.58
CA ALA A 150 35.32 -33.18 -30.34
C ALA A 150 35.22 -32.93 -31.86
N LEU A 151 34.17 -32.23 -32.31
CA LEU A 151 34.00 -31.83 -33.71
C LEU A 151 35.13 -30.90 -34.19
N LYS A 152 35.58 -29.95 -33.36
CA LYS A 152 36.71 -29.07 -33.66
C LYS A 152 38.02 -29.85 -33.81
N ALA A 153 38.26 -30.84 -32.95
CA ALA A 153 39.41 -31.72 -33.05
C ALA A 153 39.35 -32.54 -34.36
N ALA A 154 38.19 -33.12 -34.68
CA ALA A 154 37.97 -33.86 -35.93
C ALA A 154 38.19 -32.98 -37.17
N VAL A 155 37.58 -31.79 -37.21
CA VAL A 155 37.76 -30.80 -38.28
C VAL A 155 39.23 -30.39 -38.40
N THR A 156 39.94 -30.18 -37.29
CA THR A 156 41.38 -29.81 -37.31
C THR A 156 42.24 -30.93 -37.88
N VAL A 157 41.96 -32.17 -37.50
CA VAL A 157 42.66 -33.36 -38.01
C VAL A 157 42.44 -33.49 -39.52
N LEU A 158 41.20 -33.37 -39.98
CA LEU A 158 40.88 -33.46 -41.41
C LEU A 158 41.37 -32.26 -42.21
N SER A 159 41.39 -31.06 -41.62
CA SER A 159 41.92 -29.84 -42.26
C SER A 159 43.41 -29.91 -42.52
N LYS A 160 44.19 -30.56 -41.65
CA LYS A 160 45.64 -30.73 -41.84
C LYS A 160 46.00 -31.79 -42.89
N HIS A 161 45.03 -32.62 -43.27
CA HIS A 161 45.20 -33.75 -44.19
C HIS A 161 44.12 -33.76 -45.27
N HIS A 162 43.73 -32.59 -45.78
CA HIS A 162 42.74 -32.44 -46.85
C HIS A 162 43.18 -33.08 -48.17
N GLY A 163 42.23 -33.64 -48.93
CA GLY A 163 42.45 -34.25 -50.25
C GLY A 163 43.15 -35.61 -50.17
N GLY A 164 44.06 -35.91 -51.11
CA GLY A 164 44.78 -37.19 -51.16
C GLY A 164 45.67 -37.47 -49.94
N ALA A 165 45.97 -36.47 -49.12
CA ALA A 165 46.70 -36.63 -47.86
C ALA A 165 45.85 -37.27 -46.74
N MET A 166 44.52 -37.33 -46.90
CA MET A 166 43.62 -37.97 -45.94
C MET A 166 43.79 -39.49 -45.95
N LEU A 167 44.17 -40.06 -47.09
CA LEU A 167 44.54 -41.48 -47.24
C LEU A 167 45.80 -41.85 -46.44
N GLN A 168 46.59 -40.86 -46.01
CA GLN A 168 47.80 -41.05 -45.22
C GLN A 168 47.57 -40.88 -43.72
N LEU A 169 46.31 -40.67 -43.28
CA LEU A 169 46.02 -40.56 -41.86
C LEU A 169 46.27 -41.92 -41.15
N PRO A 170 46.89 -41.91 -39.94
CA PRO A 170 46.95 -43.10 -39.13
C PRO A 170 45.56 -43.65 -38.84
N ARG A 171 45.41 -44.97 -39.02
CA ARG A 171 44.17 -45.76 -38.82
C ARG A 171 43.38 -45.37 -37.56
N GLY A 172 44.06 -45.24 -36.43
CA GLY A 172 43.45 -44.88 -35.15
C GLY A 172 42.83 -43.48 -35.10
N ARG A 173 43.33 -42.51 -35.89
CA ARG A 173 42.75 -41.16 -35.96
C ARG A 173 41.50 -41.12 -36.82
N MET A 174 41.45 -41.91 -37.91
CA MET A 174 40.25 -42.04 -38.75
C MET A 174 39.11 -42.70 -37.97
N LEU A 175 39.42 -43.78 -37.25
CA LEU A 175 38.45 -44.42 -36.37
C LEU A 175 37.92 -43.46 -35.30
N GLY A 176 38.80 -42.64 -34.70
CA GLY A 176 38.40 -41.60 -33.76
C GLY A 176 37.39 -40.62 -34.35
N VAL A 177 37.64 -40.11 -35.56
CA VAL A 177 36.71 -39.20 -36.26
C VAL A 177 35.38 -39.88 -36.57
N ALA A 178 35.40 -41.13 -37.01
CA ALA A 178 34.19 -41.91 -37.27
C ALA A 178 33.36 -42.14 -35.99
N THR A 179 34.03 -42.46 -34.87
CA THR A 179 33.34 -42.64 -33.58
C THR A 179 32.71 -41.35 -33.06
N THR A 180 33.40 -40.21 -33.19
CA THR A 180 32.83 -38.90 -32.86
C THR A 180 31.62 -38.62 -33.74
N LEU A 181 31.74 -38.76 -35.07
CA LEU A 181 30.63 -38.52 -35.99
C LEU A 181 29.42 -39.40 -35.67
N GLN A 182 29.63 -40.68 -35.37
CA GLN A 182 28.56 -41.59 -34.98
C GLN A 182 27.88 -41.16 -33.67
N HIS A 183 28.66 -40.79 -32.66
CA HIS A 183 28.13 -40.34 -31.37
C HIS A 183 27.26 -39.09 -31.54
N GLU A 184 27.78 -38.06 -32.24
CA GLU A 184 27.07 -36.80 -32.45
C GLU A 184 25.79 -37.01 -33.27
N MET A 185 25.82 -37.85 -34.30
CA MET A 185 24.64 -38.15 -35.12
C MET A 185 23.54 -38.88 -34.36
N GLN A 186 23.90 -39.72 -33.38
CA GLN A 186 22.92 -40.46 -32.57
C GLN A 186 22.35 -39.59 -31.43
N LYS A 187 23.23 -38.86 -30.74
CA LYS A 187 22.86 -38.09 -29.55
C LYS A 187 22.08 -36.82 -29.90
N HIS A 188 22.49 -36.13 -30.96
CA HIS A 188 21.95 -34.82 -31.35
C HIS A 188 21.14 -34.88 -32.65
N ALA A 189 20.45 -36.00 -32.87
CA ALA A 189 19.68 -36.22 -34.10
C ALA A 189 18.61 -35.14 -34.35
N SER A 190 18.03 -34.57 -33.28
CA SER A 190 17.07 -33.47 -33.32
C SER A 190 17.71 -32.16 -33.79
N LEU A 191 18.88 -31.80 -33.27
CA LEU A 191 19.62 -30.59 -33.68
C LEU A 191 20.11 -30.66 -35.14
N LEU A 192 20.35 -31.87 -35.63
CA LEU A 192 20.79 -32.12 -37.01
C LEU A 192 19.63 -32.32 -37.99
N GLN A 193 18.38 -32.21 -37.52
CA GLN A 193 17.19 -32.32 -38.35
C GLN A 193 17.04 -31.10 -39.28
N GLY A 194 17.02 -31.34 -40.59
CA GLY A 194 16.95 -30.27 -41.60
C GLY A 194 18.29 -29.58 -41.90
N VAL A 195 19.32 -29.79 -41.07
CA VAL A 195 20.67 -29.27 -41.28
C VAL A 195 21.43 -30.15 -42.28
N LEU A 196 21.48 -31.46 -42.04
CA LEU A 196 22.11 -32.41 -42.95
C LEU A 196 21.10 -32.95 -43.96
N SER A 197 21.43 -32.85 -45.25
CA SER A 197 20.64 -33.43 -46.33
C SER A 197 20.61 -34.98 -46.26
N PRO A 198 19.62 -35.63 -46.87
CA PRO A 198 19.56 -37.10 -46.92
C PRO A 198 20.77 -37.76 -47.62
N SER A 199 21.45 -37.05 -48.53
CA SER A 199 22.72 -37.48 -49.13
C SER A 199 23.86 -37.42 -48.13
N GLU A 200 24.01 -36.29 -47.43
CA GLU A 200 25.07 -36.09 -46.43
C GLU A 200 24.96 -37.06 -45.27
N ARG A 201 23.74 -37.33 -44.78
CA ARG A 201 23.52 -38.36 -43.75
C ARG A 201 23.93 -39.76 -44.20
N ARG A 202 23.68 -40.10 -45.47
CA ARG A 202 24.10 -41.39 -46.04
C ARG A 202 25.61 -41.46 -46.20
N ALA A 203 26.26 -40.39 -46.65
CA ALA A 203 27.72 -40.29 -46.72
C ALA A 203 28.37 -40.44 -45.34
N ALA A 204 27.85 -39.72 -44.34
CA ALA A 204 28.31 -39.83 -42.96
C ALA A 204 28.14 -41.24 -42.39
N GLN A 205 26.98 -41.89 -42.61
CA GLN A 205 26.75 -43.28 -42.18
C GLN A 205 27.67 -44.28 -42.88
N ALA A 206 27.91 -44.12 -44.19
CA ALA A 206 28.81 -44.98 -44.94
C ALA A 206 30.26 -44.84 -44.43
N PHE A 207 30.70 -43.62 -44.12
CA PHE A 207 32.00 -43.39 -43.50
C PHE A 207 32.10 -44.00 -42.09
N VAL A 208 31.05 -43.91 -41.27
CA VAL A 208 31.01 -44.54 -39.95
C VAL A 208 31.08 -46.07 -40.01
N GLN A 209 30.42 -46.69 -41.00
CA GLN A 209 30.37 -48.15 -41.12
C GLN A 209 31.68 -48.76 -41.61
N ALA A 210 32.41 -48.07 -42.49
CA ALA A 210 33.66 -48.57 -43.05
C ALA A 210 34.69 -47.43 -43.22
N PRO A 211 35.21 -46.85 -42.11
CA PRO A 211 36.01 -45.63 -42.16
C PRO A 211 37.35 -45.74 -42.91
N GLU A 212 37.80 -46.97 -43.16
CA GLU A 212 39.04 -47.27 -43.87
C GLU A 212 38.80 -47.51 -45.36
N ASP A 213 37.84 -48.39 -45.67
CA ASP A 213 37.47 -48.70 -47.06
C ASP A 213 36.71 -47.55 -47.73
N TYR A 214 36.17 -46.60 -46.95
CA TYR A 214 35.41 -45.46 -47.47
C TYR A 214 36.20 -44.60 -48.45
N PHE A 215 37.52 -44.48 -48.27
CA PHE A 215 38.39 -43.68 -49.16
C PHE A 215 39.17 -44.53 -50.18
N ASP A 216 39.27 -45.84 -49.95
CA ASP A 216 39.96 -46.81 -50.81
C ASP A 216 39.02 -47.52 -51.80
N ALA A 217 37.73 -47.19 -51.79
CA ALA A 217 36.75 -47.74 -52.71
C ALA A 217 37.18 -47.47 -54.17
N THR A 218 37.77 -48.49 -54.80
CA THR A 218 38.11 -48.48 -56.23
C THR A 218 36.89 -48.10 -57.05
N PRO A 219 36.99 -47.12 -57.97
CA PRO A 219 35.83 -46.62 -58.70
C PRO A 219 35.28 -47.73 -59.57
N THR A 220 34.15 -48.31 -59.18
CA THR A 220 33.27 -48.91 -60.19
C THR A 220 32.75 -47.77 -61.07
N PHE A 221 32.71 -48.00 -62.38
CA PHE A 221 32.53 -47.09 -63.53
C PHE A 221 31.45 -45.97 -63.43
N LYS A 222 30.73 -45.82 -62.32
CA LYS A 222 29.69 -44.81 -62.09
C LYS A 222 29.93 -43.88 -60.89
N GLN A 223 31.00 -44.04 -60.10
CA GLN A 223 31.30 -43.11 -59.00
C GLN A 223 32.36 -42.10 -59.42
N SER A 224 31.91 -40.90 -59.79
CA SER A 224 32.80 -39.76 -60.02
C SER A 224 33.67 -39.52 -58.79
N TYR A 225 34.96 -39.39 -59.02
CA TYR A 225 36.02 -38.97 -58.11
C TYR A 225 35.76 -37.52 -57.61
N ALA A 226 34.68 -37.32 -56.86
CA ALA A 226 34.62 -36.21 -55.92
C ALA A 226 35.49 -36.64 -54.73
N PRO A 227 36.35 -35.77 -54.17
CA PRO A 227 37.11 -36.13 -52.98
C PRO A 227 36.12 -36.36 -51.84
N GLN A 228 35.76 -37.62 -51.59
CA GLN A 228 34.83 -38.05 -50.52
C GLN A 228 35.28 -37.54 -49.14
N SER A 229 36.58 -37.24 -49.02
CA SER A 229 37.22 -36.57 -47.89
C SER A 229 36.72 -35.14 -47.65
N GLY A 230 36.43 -34.41 -48.72
CA GLY A 230 35.91 -33.04 -48.66
C GLY A 230 34.44 -33.00 -48.24
N GLU A 231 33.66 -34.02 -48.60
CA GLU A 231 32.25 -34.14 -48.21
C GLU A 231 32.12 -34.40 -46.70
N ILE A 232 32.87 -35.38 -46.15
CA ILE A 232 32.87 -35.66 -44.69
C ILE A 232 33.40 -34.46 -43.89
N PHE A 233 34.44 -33.78 -44.40
CA PHE A 233 34.93 -32.53 -43.80
C PHE A 233 33.84 -31.45 -43.77
N GLY A 234 33.11 -31.27 -44.87
CA GLY A 234 31.99 -30.33 -44.96
C GLY A 234 30.89 -30.63 -43.95
N ILE A 235 30.50 -31.90 -43.83
CA ILE A 235 29.50 -32.38 -42.87
C ILE A 235 29.94 -32.06 -41.43
N LEU A 236 31.16 -32.44 -41.04
CA LEU A 236 31.67 -32.18 -39.70
C LEU A 236 31.78 -30.69 -39.39
N LYS A 237 32.16 -29.88 -40.37
CA LYS A 237 32.20 -28.42 -40.25
C LYS A 237 30.79 -27.85 -40.03
N GLN A 238 29.82 -28.28 -40.82
CA GLN A 238 28.43 -27.84 -40.71
C GLN A 238 27.80 -28.26 -39.37
N MET A 239 28.06 -29.48 -38.90
CA MET A 239 27.63 -29.94 -37.57
C MET A 239 28.23 -29.07 -36.47
N LYS A 240 29.53 -28.77 -36.55
CA LYS A 240 30.22 -27.91 -35.59
C LYS A 240 29.62 -26.50 -35.54
N GLU A 241 29.39 -25.89 -36.71
CA GLU A 241 28.78 -24.55 -36.82
C GLU A 241 27.34 -24.55 -36.28
N THR A 242 26.58 -25.60 -36.56
CA THR A 242 25.21 -25.78 -36.03
C THR A 242 25.21 -25.84 -34.51
N PHE A 243 26.12 -26.61 -33.91
CA PHE A 243 26.19 -26.73 -32.45
C PHE A 243 26.67 -25.44 -31.79
N GLU A 244 27.64 -24.74 -32.41
CA GLU A 244 28.06 -23.41 -31.96
C GLU A 244 26.91 -22.39 -32.01
N SER A 245 26.06 -22.42 -33.05
CA SER A 245 24.87 -21.57 -33.15
C SER A 245 23.83 -21.92 -32.08
N ASN A 246 23.50 -23.21 -31.91
CA ASN A 246 22.54 -23.66 -30.91
C ASN A 246 22.99 -23.32 -29.48
N LEU A 247 24.28 -23.49 -29.18
CA LEU A 247 24.84 -23.11 -27.88
C LEU A 247 24.70 -21.60 -27.65
N SER A 248 25.03 -20.78 -28.66
CA SER A 248 24.86 -19.32 -28.55
C SER A 248 23.40 -18.90 -28.41
N GLU A 249 22.47 -19.59 -29.05
CA GLU A 249 21.03 -19.31 -28.95
C GLU A 249 20.50 -19.70 -27.56
N SER A 250 20.84 -20.91 -27.10
CA SER A 250 20.50 -21.42 -25.78
C SER A 250 21.01 -20.50 -24.66
N GLN A 251 22.27 -20.02 -24.75
CA GLN A 251 22.82 -19.05 -23.79
C GLN A 251 22.06 -17.71 -23.79
N LYS A 252 21.57 -17.25 -24.95
CA LYS A 252 20.76 -16.02 -25.04
C LYS A 252 19.38 -16.23 -24.42
N GLU A 253 18.75 -17.37 -24.70
CA GLU A 253 17.48 -17.74 -24.10
C GLU A 253 17.60 -17.87 -22.59
N GLU A 254 18.67 -18.47 -22.07
CA GLU A 254 18.92 -18.60 -20.64
C GLU A 254 19.06 -17.22 -19.97
N MET A 255 19.79 -16.27 -20.58
CA MET A 255 19.86 -14.90 -20.07
C MET A 255 18.48 -14.22 -20.07
N ALA A 256 17.65 -14.44 -21.09
CA ALA A 256 16.29 -13.90 -21.16
C ALA A 256 15.38 -14.52 -20.09
N ASN A 257 15.48 -15.84 -19.88
CA ASN A 257 14.73 -16.58 -18.86
C ASN A 257 15.13 -16.16 -17.45
N GLN A 258 16.43 -15.96 -17.21
CA GLN A 258 16.91 -15.42 -15.94
C GLN A 258 16.31 -14.04 -15.66
N LYS A 259 16.38 -13.13 -16.64
CA LYS A 259 15.80 -11.79 -16.49
C LYS A 259 14.29 -11.84 -16.26
N ALA A 260 13.56 -12.67 -17.02
CA ALA A 260 12.12 -12.83 -16.83
C ALA A 260 11.77 -13.37 -15.44
N TYR A 261 12.57 -14.27 -14.89
CA TYR A 261 12.42 -14.77 -13.52
C TYR A 261 12.70 -13.68 -12.48
N GLU A 262 13.75 -12.88 -12.66
CA GLU A 262 14.07 -11.75 -11.77
C GLU A 262 12.96 -10.69 -11.79
N ASP A 263 12.43 -10.36 -12.96
CA ASP A 263 11.29 -9.43 -13.12
C ASP A 263 10.02 -9.99 -12.47
N LEU A 264 9.73 -11.29 -12.65
CA LEU A 264 8.60 -11.96 -11.99
C LEU A 264 8.74 -11.96 -10.47
N LYS A 265 9.96 -12.19 -9.98
CA LYS A 265 10.26 -12.20 -8.55
C LYS A 265 10.03 -10.83 -7.94
N ALA A 266 10.59 -9.79 -8.56
CA ALA A 266 10.44 -8.40 -8.12
C ALA A 266 8.98 -7.92 -8.17
N ALA A 267 8.16 -8.45 -9.08
CA ALA A 267 6.75 -8.09 -9.19
C ALA A 267 5.84 -8.77 -8.14
N LYS A 268 6.33 -9.83 -7.48
CA LYS A 268 5.55 -10.66 -6.55
C LYS A 268 6.01 -10.57 -5.09
N GLU A 269 7.21 -10.02 -4.84
CA GLU A 269 7.69 -9.58 -3.52
C GLU A 269 7.10 -8.23 -3.12
#